data_AF-A0A4Q3CQJ2-F1
#
_entry.id   AF-A0A4Q3CQJ2-F1
#
_cell.length_a   1.000
_cell.length_b   1.000
_cell.length_c   1.000
_cell.angle_alpha   90.00
_cell.angle_beta   90.00
_cell.angle_gamma   90.00
#
_symmetry.space_group_name_H-M   'P 1'
#
loop_
_entity.id
_entity.type
_entity.pdbx_description
1 polymer ?
#
loop_
_entity_poly.entity_id
_entity_poly.type
_entity_poly.pdbx_seq_one_letter_code
_entity_poly.pdbx_strand_id
1 'polypeptide(L)'
;MKKKKYNKLTAEEIQKAYEFQKEKLDWTFYSEREFIENLLTNRFNFLLVAYSLFVTAFATIEGKTNKIIILSLGLLITFFISITIYRVYQRHILNLKILYDLGDQHVFPFISKELKSKHKNVIKNVNPILGIILPLIFMLTFIAAIILIGFDLWIF
;
A
#
# COMPACT_ATOMS: atom_id res chain seq x y z
N MET A 1 24.15 -15.68 -14.39
CA MET A 1 22.83 -16.17 -13.91
C MET A 1 21.77 -15.92 -14.99
N LYS A 2 21.23 -16.98 -15.63
CA LYS A 2 20.10 -16.84 -16.56
C LYS A 2 18.85 -16.47 -15.76
N LYS A 3 18.25 -15.30 -16.00
CA LYS A 3 16.93 -14.95 -15.45
C LYS A 3 15.93 -15.99 -15.94
N LYS A 4 15.40 -16.85 -15.05
CA LYS A 4 14.24 -17.69 -15.36
C LYS A 4 13.12 -16.74 -15.77
N LYS A 5 12.69 -16.83 -17.03
CA LYS A 5 11.52 -16.12 -17.54
C LYS A 5 10.32 -16.82 -16.90
N TYR A 6 9.77 -16.27 -15.83
CA TYR A 6 8.54 -16.78 -15.23
C TYR A 6 7.43 -16.56 -16.25
N ASN A 7 6.94 -17.64 -16.85
CA ASN A 7 5.77 -17.57 -17.73
C ASN A 7 4.57 -17.10 -16.90
N LYS A 8 3.72 -16.27 -17.50
CA LYS A 8 2.48 -15.82 -16.89
C LYS A 8 1.58 -17.04 -16.71
N LEU A 9 1.09 -17.28 -15.49
CA LEU A 9 0.16 -18.38 -15.19
C LEU A 9 -1.09 -18.24 -16.07
N THR A 10 -1.58 -19.36 -16.61
CA THR A 10 -2.84 -19.39 -17.36
C THR A 10 -4.04 -19.40 -16.41
N ALA A 11 -5.21 -18.97 -16.88
CA ALA A 11 -6.45 -19.00 -16.08
C ALA A 11 -6.80 -20.43 -15.62
N GLU A 12 -6.56 -21.43 -16.48
CA GLU A 12 -6.76 -22.85 -16.17
C GLU A 12 -5.83 -23.34 -15.05
N GLU A 13 -4.56 -22.94 -15.07
CA GLU A 13 -3.61 -23.25 -14.00
C GLU A 13 -4.01 -22.62 -12.66
N ILE A 14 -4.50 -21.39 -12.70
CA ILE A 14 -4.99 -20.66 -11.51
C ILE A 14 -6.24 -21.33 -10.94
N GLN A 15 -7.19 -21.71 -11.80
CA GLN A 15 -8.41 -22.39 -11.39
C GLN A 15 -8.10 -23.76 -10.76
N LYS A 16 -7.26 -24.57 -11.40
CA LYS A 16 -6.84 -25.87 -10.87
C LYS A 16 -6.12 -25.73 -9.53
N ALA A 17 -5.27 -24.71 -9.37
CA ALA A 17 -4.60 -24.42 -8.11
C ALA A 17 -5.61 -24.01 -7.01
N TYR A 18 -6.64 -23.25 -7.37
CA TYR A 18 -7.69 -22.85 -6.41
C TYR A 18 -8.57 -24.01 -5.98
N GLU A 19 -8.97 -24.89 -6.89
CA GLU A 19 -9.74 -26.09 -6.56
C GLU A 19 -8.94 -27.00 -5.62
N PHE A 20 -7.65 -27.22 -5.91
CA PHE A 20 -6.76 -27.94 -5.01
C PHE A 20 -6.65 -27.29 -3.63
N GLN A 21 -6.49 -25.96 -3.57
CA GLN A 21 -6.46 -25.23 -2.29
C GLN A 21 -7.76 -25.44 -1.53
N LYS A 22 -8.91 -25.26 -2.17
CA LYS A 22 -10.22 -25.39 -1.52
C LYS A 22 -10.46 -26.79 -0.95
N GLU A 23 -9.98 -27.84 -1.62
CA GLU A 23 -10.18 -29.22 -1.17
C GLU A 23 -9.17 -29.70 -0.12
N LYS A 24 -7.95 -29.15 -0.14
CA LYS A 24 -6.82 -29.71 0.62
C LYS A 24 -6.19 -28.74 1.61
N LEU A 25 -6.48 -27.44 1.54
CA LEU A 25 -5.83 -26.39 2.32
C LEU A 25 -6.87 -25.44 2.92
N ASP A 26 -6.64 -25.00 4.16
CA ASP A 26 -7.44 -23.93 4.77
C ASP A 26 -7.09 -22.54 4.21
N TRP A 27 -6.01 -22.45 3.42
CA TRP A 27 -5.52 -21.20 2.83
C TRP A 27 -5.75 -21.17 1.32
N THR A 28 -6.59 -20.22 0.89
CA THR A 28 -6.95 -19.99 -0.52
C THR A 28 -6.51 -18.60 -0.98
N PHE A 29 -6.62 -18.32 -2.28
CA PHE A 29 -6.39 -16.96 -2.80
C PHE A 29 -7.29 -15.89 -2.15
N TYR A 30 -8.50 -16.25 -1.68
CA TYR A 30 -9.38 -15.31 -0.99
C TYR A 30 -8.88 -14.99 0.42
N SER A 31 -8.43 -16.00 1.18
CA SER A 31 -7.86 -15.79 2.52
C SER A 31 -6.51 -15.06 2.44
N GLU A 32 -5.69 -15.36 1.44
CA GLU A 32 -4.46 -14.61 1.16
C GLU A 32 -4.77 -13.14 0.84
N ARG A 33 -5.80 -12.85 0.03
CA ARG A 33 -6.22 -11.47 -0.25
C ARG A 33 -6.59 -10.74 1.04
N GLU A 34 -7.44 -11.34 1.86
CA GLU A 34 -7.89 -10.75 3.13
C GLU A 34 -6.71 -10.50 4.08
N PHE A 35 -5.81 -11.47 4.22
CA PHE A 35 -4.60 -11.31 5.02
C PHE A 35 -3.74 -10.14 4.54
N ILE A 36 -3.52 -10.02 3.23
CA ILE A 36 -2.72 -8.94 2.65
C ILE A 36 -3.42 -7.59 2.77
N GLU A 37 -4.75 -7.51 2.64
CA GLU A 37 -5.53 -6.29 2.89
C GLU A 37 -5.42 -5.83 4.36
N ASN A 38 -5.54 -6.76 5.30
CA ASN A 38 -5.35 -6.49 6.72
C ASN A 38 -3.92 -6.04 7.02
N LEU A 39 -2.92 -6.71 6.44
CA LEU A 39 -1.52 -6.33 6.61
C LEU A 39 -1.23 -4.94 6.04
N LEU A 40 -1.81 -4.59 4.89
CA LEU A 40 -1.68 -3.26 4.29
C LEU A 40 -2.29 -2.19 5.19
N THR A 41 -3.52 -2.43 5.67
CA THR A 41 -4.25 -1.52 6.55
C THR A 41 -3.50 -1.30 7.86
N ASN A 42 -2.99 -2.36 8.49
CA ASN A 42 -2.21 -2.26 9.73
C ASN A 42 -0.93 -1.43 9.55
N ARG A 43 -0.19 -1.64 8.46
CA ARG A 43 1.02 -0.88 8.17
C ARG A 43 0.72 0.59 7.88
N PHE A 44 -0.35 0.84 7.15
CA PHE A 44 -0.82 2.19 6.86
C PHE A 44 -1.26 2.92 8.15
N ASN A 45 -1.99 2.26 9.04
CA ASN A 45 -2.35 2.83 10.34
C ASN A 45 -1.11 3.14 11.19
N PHE A 46 -0.11 2.25 11.20
CA PHE A 46 1.16 2.51 11.87
C PHE A 46 1.87 3.74 11.28
N LEU A 47 1.84 3.91 9.95
CA LEU A 47 2.36 5.10 9.30
C LEU A 47 1.65 6.38 9.76
N LEU A 48 0.31 6.37 9.85
CA LEU A 48 -0.47 7.52 10.32
C LEU A 48 -0.10 7.91 11.74
N VAL A 49 -0.01 6.93 12.63
CA VAL A 49 0.38 7.16 14.03
C VAL A 49 1.79 7.73 14.10
N ALA A 50 2.76 7.12 13.42
CA ALA A 50 4.14 7.62 13.40
C ALA A 50 4.20 9.06 12.85
N TYR A 51 3.52 9.34 11.74
CA TYR A 51 3.45 10.67 11.17
C TYR A 51 2.87 11.69 12.16
N SER A 52 1.73 11.39 12.77
CA SER A 52 1.08 12.27 13.75
C SER A 52 1.98 12.57 14.96
N LEU A 53 2.75 11.58 15.42
CA LEU A 53 3.71 11.73 16.51
C LEU A 53 4.81 12.73 16.14
N PHE A 54 5.41 12.60 14.97
CA PHE A 54 6.47 13.51 14.51
C PHE A 54 5.96 14.92 14.22
N VAL A 55 4.76 15.06 13.64
CA VAL A 55 4.12 16.38 13.46
C VAL A 55 3.85 17.05 14.81
N THR A 56 3.36 16.29 15.80
CA THR A 56 3.12 16.82 17.14
C THR A 56 4.43 17.25 17.81
N ALA A 57 5.45 16.38 17.77
CA ALA A 57 6.74 16.69 18.37
C ALA A 57 7.41 17.92 17.73
N PHE A 58 7.26 18.07 16.41
CA PHE A 58 7.70 19.25 15.67
C PHE A 58 6.99 20.53 16.12
N ALA A 59 5.68 20.47 16.38
CA ALA A 59 4.90 21.62 16.84
C ALA A 59 5.25 22.05 18.28
N THR A 60 5.67 21.09 19.12
CA THR A 60 5.95 21.36 20.54
C THR A 60 7.41 21.68 20.84
N ILE A 61 8.37 21.23 20.01
CA ILE A 61 9.79 21.40 20.34
C ILE A 61 10.30 22.79 19.97
N GLU A 62 11.10 23.36 20.86
CA GLU A 62 11.79 24.62 20.62
C GLU A 62 13.17 24.40 20.00
N GLY A 63 13.62 25.41 19.23
CA GLY A 63 14.94 25.43 18.60
C GLY A 63 14.97 24.84 17.19
N LYS A 64 15.54 25.62 16.26
CA LYS A 64 15.68 25.27 14.83
C LYS A 64 16.33 23.90 14.62
N THR A 65 17.45 23.66 15.30
CA THR A 65 18.21 22.41 15.19
C THR A 65 17.39 21.21 15.64
N ASN A 66 16.68 21.33 16.77
CA ASN A 66 15.85 20.26 17.31
C ASN A 66 14.69 19.91 16.35
N LYS A 67 14.02 20.92 15.79
CA LYS A 67 12.97 20.73 14.78
C LYS A 67 13.50 19.98 13.55
N ILE A 68 14.68 20.35 13.04
CA ILE A 68 15.32 19.65 11.90
C ILE A 68 15.63 18.19 12.23
N ILE A 69 16.17 17.91 13.42
CA ILE A 69 16.47 16.54 13.87
C ILE A 69 15.18 15.70 13.90
N ILE A 70 14.11 16.21 14.54
CA ILE A 70 12.82 15.51 14.63
C ILE A 70 12.23 15.23 13.25
N LEU A 71 12.21 16.22 12.36
CA LEU A 71 11.70 16.04 11.00
C LEU A 71 12.54 15.04 10.20
N SER A 72 13.86 15.03 10.39
CA SER A 72 14.77 14.09 9.71
C SER A 72 14.53 12.66 10.19
N LEU A 73 14.33 12.45 11.49
CA LEU A 73 13.95 11.15 12.05
C LEU A 73 12.57 10.71 11.57
N GLY A 74 11.60 11.63 11.55
CA GLY A 74 10.26 11.37 11.02
C GLY A 74 10.28 10.97 9.55
N LEU A 75 11.08 11.64 8.73
CA LEU A 75 11.29 11.31 7.32
C LEU A 75 11.92 9.92 7.17
N LEU A 76 12.96 9.61 7.94
CA LEU A 76 13.63 8.32 7.89
C LEU A 76 12.69 7.17 8.26
N ILE A 77 11.95 7.30 9.36
CA ILE A 77 11.00 6.29 9.82
C ILE A 77 9.85 6.13 8.82
N THR A 78 9.30 7.24 8.35
CA THR A 78 8.24 7.24 7.32
C THR A 78 8.72 6.54 6.05
N PHE A 79 9.94 6.80 5.61
CA PHE A 79 10.53 6.15 4.44
C PHE A 79 10.61 4.62 4.62
N PHE A 80 11.10 4.12 5.76
CA PHE A 80 11.16 2.69 6.02
C PHE A 80 9.76 2.05 6.04
N ILE A 81 8.80 2.67 6.71
CA ILE A 81 7.41 2.16 6.73
C ILE A 81 6.82 2.16 5.31
N SER A 82 7.05 3.22 4.54
CA SER A 82 6.60 3.36 3.15
C SER A 82 7.11 2.22 2.25
N ILE A 83 8.36 1.80 2.42
CA ILE A 83 8.91 0.63 1.69
C ILE A 83 8.10 -0.63 2.02
N THR A 84 7.79 -0.85 3.30
CA THR A 84 7.03 -2.05 3.71
C THR A 84 5.59 -2.02 3.19
N ILE A 85 4.95 -0.86 3.20
CA ILE A 85 3.62 -0.63 2.62
C ILE A 85 3.64 -0.92 1.12
N TYR A 86 4.61 -0.34 0.40
CA TYR A 86 4.75 -0.55 -1.03
C TYR A 86 4.92 -2.04 -1.39
N ARG A 87 5.72 -2.78 -0.63
CA ARG A 87 5.91 -4.22 -0.84
C ARG A 87 4.61 -5.01 -0.67
N VAL A 88 3.83 -4.71 0.35
CA VAL A 88 2.53 -5.38 0.60
C VAL A 88 1.52 -4.98 -0.47
N TYR A 89 1.50 -3.71 -0.85
CA TYR A 89 0.67 -3.20 -1.95
C TYR A 89 0.91 -3.93 -3.27
N GLN A 90 2.17 -4.18 -3.64
CA GLN A 90 2.49 -4.94 -4.85
C GLN A 90 1.94 -6.38 -4.79
N ARG A 91 2.03 -7.03 -3.63
CA ARG A 91 1.43 -8.37 -3.43
C ARG A 91 -0.09 -8.33 -3.51
N HIS A 92 -0.70 -7.27 -2.96
CA HIS A 92 -2.13 -7.07 -3.03
C HIS A 92 -2.63 -6.97 -4.48
N ILE A 93 -1.98 -6.16 -5.32
CA ILE A 93 -2.32 -6.06 -6.76
C ILE A 93 -2.20 -7.42 -7.45
N LEU A 94 -1.15 -8.18 -7.16
CA LEU A 94 -0.96 -9.51 -7.74
C LEU A 94 -2.09 -10.46 -7.34
N ASN A 95 -2.50 -10.47 -6.07
CA ASN A 95 -3.63 -11.28 -5.62
C ASN A 95 -4.93 -10.87 -6.29
N LEU A 96 -5.23 -9.57 -6.39
CA LEU A 96 -6.42 -9.10 -7.10
C LEU A 96 -6.42 -9.55 -8.57
N LYS A 97 -5.26 -9.55 -9.22
CA LYS A 97 -5.11 -10.03 -10.59
C LYS A 97 -5.38 -11.53 -10.70
N ILE A 98 -4.81 -12.33 -9.80
CA ILE A 98 -5.06 -13.79 -9.75
C ILE A 98 -6.56 -14.06 -9.54
N LEU A 99 -7.20 -13.33 -8.64
CA LEU A 99 -8.63 -13.49 -8.36
C LEU A 99 -9.52 -13.08 -9.54
N TYR A 100 -9.10 -12.08 -10.32
CA TYR A 100 -9.80 -11.70 -11.55
C TYR A 100 -9.69 -12.79 -12.64
N ASP A 101 -8.57 -13.52 -12.66
CA ASP A 101 -8.27 -14.57 -13.63
C ASP A 101 -8.80 -15.97 -13.20
N LEU A 102 -9.48 -16.10 -12.04
CA LEU A 102 -10.06 -17.37 -11.55
C LEU A 102 -11.20 -17.92 -12.41
N GLY A 103 -11.79 -17.10 -13.29
CA GLY A 103 -12.91 -17.49 -14.16
C GLY A 103 -14.26 -16.94 -13.70
N ASP A 104 -15.22 -16.93 -14.63
CA ASP A 104 -16.47 -16.17 -14.53
C ASP A 104 -17.46 -16.67 -13.47
N GLN A 105 -17.26 -17.89 -12.95
CA GLN A 105 -18.10 -18.46 -11.91
C GLN A 105 -17.67 -18.06 -10.50
N HIS A 106 -16.58 -17.30 -10.36
CA HIS A 106 -16.10 -16.82 -9.06
C HIS A 106 -16.64 -15.44 -8.71
N VAL A 107 -16.73 -15.18 -7.40
CA VAL A 107 -17.35 -13.98 -6.82
C VAL A 107 -16.68 -12.70 -7.32
N PHE A 108 -15.35 -12.67 -7.42
CA PHE A 108 -14.59 -11.47 -7.75
C PHE A 108 -14.81 -10.97 -9.19
N PRO A 109 -14.71 -11.82 -10.25
CA PRO A 109 -15.11 -11.43 -11.61
C PRO A 109 -16.59 -11.08 -11.73
N PHE A 110 -17.47 -11.81 -11.04
CA PHE A 110 -18.92 -11.57 -11.08
C PHE A 110 -19.29 -10.17 -10.55
N ILE A 111 -18.82 -9.81 -9.35
CA ILE A 111 -19.03 -8.47 -8.77
C ILE A 111 -18.42 -7.39 -9.67
N SER A 112 -17.23 -7.65 -10.23
CA SER A 112 -16.57 -6.69 -11.12
C SER A 112 -17.35 -6.43 -12.41
N LYS A 113 -18.01 -7.44 -12.97
CA LYS A 113 -18.89 -7.29 -14.15
C LYS A 113 -20.15 -6.50 -13.80
N GLU A 114 -20.79 -6.84 -12.69
CA GLU A 114 -22.01 -6.15 -12.20
C GLU A 114 -21.74 -4.69 -11.82
N LEU A 115 -20.59 -4.39 -11.24
CA LEU A 115 -20.22 -3.02 -10.89
C LEU A 115 -20.00 -2.16 -12.15
N LYS A 116 -19.39 -2.73 -13.19
CA LYS A 116 -19.20 -2.05 -14.49
C LYS A 116 -20.51 -1.85 -15.25
N SER A 117 -21.48 -2.76 -15.10
CA SER A 117 -22.79 -2.64 -15.75
C SER A 117 -23.61 -1.49 -15.14
N LYS A 118 -23.57 -1.33 -13.80
CA LYS A 118 -24.29 -0.28 -13.07
C LYS A 118 -23.59 1.07 -13.08
N HIS A 119 -22.26 1.10 -13.11
CA HIS A 119 -21.49 2.33 -13.04
C HIS A 119 -20.42 2.35 -14.14
N LYS A 120 -20.64 3.16 -15.19
CA LYS A 120 -19.64 3.38 -16.25
C LYS A 120 -18.35 4.06 -15.76
N ASN A 121 -18.43 4.82 -14.67
CA ASN A 121 -17.35 5.68 -14.15
C ASN A 121 -16.75 5.17 -12.83
N VAL A 122 -16.77 3.87 -12.55
CA VAL A 122 -16.07 3.35 -11.36
C VAL A 122 -14.60 3.72 -11.47
N ILE A 123 -14.09 4.44 -10.47
CA ILE A 123 -12.68 4.83 -10.39
C ILE A 123 -11.86 3.55 -10.30
N LYS A 124 -11.37 3.08 -11.45
CA LYS A 124 -10.66 1.80 -11.58
C LYS A 124 -9.32 1.74 -10.84
N ASN A 125 -8.86 2.86 -10.27
CA ASN A 125 -7.47 3.01 -9.88
C ASN A 125 -7.28 3.83 -8.59
N VAL A 126 -8.12 3.60 -7.58
CA VAL A 126 -7.88 4.14 -6.22
C VAL A 126 -6.82 3.36 -5.44
N ASN A 127 -6.48 2.16 -5.90
CA ASN A 127 -5.51 1.26 -5.25
C ASN A 127 -4.15 1.92 -4.94
N PRO A 128 -3.56 2.78 -5.80
CA PRO A 128 -2.28 3.42 -5.51
C PRO A 128 -2.31 4.43 -4.35
N ILE A 129 -3.50 4.88 -3.91
CA ILE A 129 -3.61 5.94 -2.92
C ILE A 129 -2.96 5.54 -1.59
N LEU A 130 -3.34 4.36 -1.07
CA LEU A 130 -2.83 3.84 0.19
C LEU A 130 -1.38 3.34 0.07
N GLY A 131 -1.05 2.73 -1.07
CA GLY A 131 0.24 2.06 -1.27
C GLY A 131 1.39 2.98 -1.70
N ILE A 132 1.10 4.13 -2.28
CA ILE A 132 2.09 5.01 -2.93
C ILE A 132 1.84 6.48 -2.61
N ILE A 133 0.65 7.01 -2.89
CA ILE A 133 0.41 8.46 -2.89
C ILE A 133 0.50 9.04 -1.48
N LEU A 134 -0.21 8.47 -0.50
CA LEU A 134 -0.22 9.00 0.86
C LEU A 134 1.16 8.92 1.55
N PRO A 135 1.89 7.78 1.49
CA PRO A 135 3.26 7.73 2.02
C PRO A 135 4.20 8.77 1.39
N LEU A 136 4.08 9.01 0.07
CA LEU A 136 4.86 10.06 -0.61
C LEU A 136 4.49 11.46 -0.09
N ILE A 137 3.20 11.76 0.06
CA ILE A 137 2.75 13.05 0.59
C ILE A 137 3.38 13.30 1.98
N PHE A 138 3.35 12.32 2.88
CA PHE A 138 3.94 12.48 4.21
C PHE A 138 5.44 12.78 4.15
N MET A 139 6.20 12.06 3.33
CA MET A 139 7.63 12.36 3.12
C MET A 139 7.86 13.75 2.56
N LEU A 140 7.06 14.15 1.55
CA LEU A 140 7.16 15.48 0.94
C LEU A 140 6.86 16.59 1.95
N THR A 141 5.90 16.40 2.86
CA THR A 141 5.64 17.40 3.91
C THR A 141 6.82 17.58 4.86
N PHE A 142 7.51 16.52 5.25
CA PHE A 142 8.72 16.63 6.08
C PHE A 142 9.87 17.30 5.32
N ILE A 143 10.08 16.94 4.05
CA ILE A 143 11.11 17.58 3.21
C ILE A 143 10.83 19.07 3.06
N ALA A 144 9.59 19.44 2.75
CA ALA A 144 9.17 20.83 2.63
C ALA A 144 9.41 21.61 3.93
N ALA A 145 9.05 21.03 5.09
CA ALA A 145 9.29 21.65 6.39
C ALA A 145 10.79 21.83 6.68
N ILE A 146 11.63 20.83 6.39
CA ILE A 146 13.09 20.92 6.56
C ILE A 146 13.66 22.05 5.69
N ILE A 147 13.22 22.15 4.42
CA ILE A 147 13.66 23.20 3.48
C ILE A 147 13.26 24.58 4.01
N LEU A 148 11.99 24.76 4.38
CA LEU A 148 11.49 26.06 4.87
C LEU A 148 12.25 26.55 6.11
N ILE A 149 12.53 25.64 7.05
CA ILE A 149 13.34 25.95 8.23
C ILE A 149 14.78 26.26 7.84
N GLY A 150 15.37 25.46 6.94
CA GLY A 150 16.75 25.61 6.49
C GLY A 150 17.03 26.99 5.91
N PHE A 151 16.11 27.51 5.08
CA PHE A 151 16.22 28.82 4.45
C PHE A 151 15.75 30.00 5.31
N ASP A 152 15.41 29.77 6.59
CA ASP A 152 14.83 30.79 7.48
C ASP A 152 13.55 31.44 6.91
N LEU A 153 12.88 30.74 5.98
CA LEU A 153 11.59 31.11 5.42
C LEU A 153 10.43 30.73 6.35
N TRP A 154 10.74 30.06 7.46
CA TRP A 154 9.77 29.66 8.47
C TRP A 154 10.05 30.37 9.78
N ILE A 155 9.26 31.41 10.05
CA ILE A 155 9.34 32.25 11.24
C ILE A 155 8.15 31.90 12.13
N PHE A 156 8.32 30.89 13.00
CA PHE A 156 7.48 30.65 14.20
C PHE A 156 8.24 29.77 15.21
#